data_AF-A0A444R0B2-F1
#
_entry.id   AF-A0A444R0B2-F1
#
_cell.length_a   1.000
_cell.length_b   1.000
_cell.length_c   1.000
_cell.angle_alpha   90.00
_cell.angle_beta   90.00
_cell.angle_gamma   90.00
#
_symmetry.space_group_name_H-M   'P 1'
#
loop_
_entity.id
_entity.type
_entity.pdbx_description
1 polymer ?
#
loop_
_entity_poly.entity_id
_entity_poly.type
_entity_poly.pdbx_seq_one_letter_code
_entity_poly.pdbx_strand_id
1 'polypeptide(L)'
;YDERLDTELQVINQMGFPGYFLIVMEFIQWSKDNGVPVGPGRGSGAGSLVAYALKITDLDPLEFDLLFERFLNPERVSMPDFDVDFCMEKRDQVIEHVADMYGRDAVSQIITFGTMAAKAVIRDVGRVLGHPYGFVDRISKLIPPDPGMTLAKAFEAEPQLPEIYEADEEVKALIDMARKLEGVTRNAGKHAGGVVIA
;
A
#
# COMPACT_ATOMS: atom_id res chain seq x y z
N TYR A 1 -13.67 -13.59 28.44
CA TYR A 1 -14.07 -12.46 27.59
C TYR A 1 -14.00 -11.16 28.36
N ASP A 2 -14.77 -10.98 29.44
CA ASP A 2 -14.80 -9.73 30.21
C ASP A 2 -13.42 -9.25 30.69
N GLU A 3 -12.61 -10.12 31.29
CA GLU A 3 -11.25 -9.78 31.73
C GLU A 3 -10.34 -9.31 30.58
N ARG A 4 -10.44 -9.95 29.42
CA ARG A 4 -9.69 -9.55 28.20
C ARG A 4 -10.17 -8.20 27.70
N LEU A 5 -11.48 -8.00 27.67
CA LEU A 5 -12.09 -6.75 27.21
C LEU A 5 -11.68 -5.57 28.10
N ASP A 6 -11.74 -5.73 29.42
CA ASP A 6 -11.33 -4.70 30.38
C ASP A 6 -9.83 -4.37 30.25
N THR A 7 -8.98 -5.39 30.08
CA THR A 7 -7.54 -5.19 29.86
C THR A 7 -7.26 -4.38 28.59
N GLU A 8 -7.89 -4.75 27.46
CA GLU A 8 -7.74 -4.00 26.20
C GLU A 8 -8.28 -2.57 26.31
N LEU A 9 -9.47 -2.40 26.88
CA LEU A 9 -10.10 -1.08 27.08
C LEU A 9 -9.24 -0.17 27.94
N GLN A 10 -8.62 -0.69 29.00
CA GLN A 10 -7.70 0.08 29.82
C GLN A 10 -6.54 0.60 28.99
N VAL A 11 -5.90 -0.25 28.17
CA VAL A 11 -4.78 0.16 27.31
C VAL A 11 -5.22 1.20 26.27
N ILE A 12 -6.34 0.96 25.57
CA ILE A 12 -6.87 1.88 24.55
C ILE A 12 -7.16 3.26 25.13
N ASN A 13 -7.80 3.30 26.31
CA ASN A 13 -8.15 4.55 26.97
C ASN A 13 -6.92 5.27 27.54
N GLN A 14 -5.96 4.55 28.13
CA GLN A 14 -4.73 5.14 28.65
C GLN A 14 -3.84 5.72 27.55
N MET A 15 -3.78 5.08 26.39
CA MET A 15 -3.00 5.55 25.25
C MET A 15 -3.72 6.64 24.42
N GLY A 16 -5.00 6.93 24.72
CA GLY A 16 -5.74 7.98 24.04
C GLY A 16 -6.27 7.61 22.66
N PHE A 17 -6.50 6.32 22.39
CA PHE A 17 -7.04 5.84 21.10
C PHE A 17 -8.54 5.50 21.03
N PRO A 18 -9.43 5.83 22.00
CA PRO A 18 -10.84 5.43 21.88
C PRO A 18 -11.51 6.09 20.66
N GLY A 19 -11.16 7.34 20.34
CA GLY A 19 -11.69 8.04 19.16
C GLY A 19 -11.38 7.32 17.85
N TYR A 20 -10.17 6.78 17.71
CA TYR A 20 -9.77 6.01 16.52
C TYR A 20 -10.63 4.75 16.34
N PHE A 21 -10.85 3.98 17.41
CA PHE A 21 -11.72 2.80 17.37
C PHE A 21 -13.16 3.17 17.02
N LEU A 22 -13.67 4.29 17.56
CA LEU A 22 -15.02 4.77 17.28
C LEU A 22 -15.19 5.20 15.81
N ILE A 23 -14.19 5.89 15.23
CA ILE A 23 -14.20 6.26 13.81
C ILE A 23 -14.22 5.00 12.94
N VAL A 24 -13.36 4.03 13.22
CA VAL A 24 -13.25 2.81 12.41
C VAL A 24 -14.50 1.94 12.55
N MET A 25 -15.06 1.76 13.75
CA MET A 25 -16.31 0.98 13.90
C MET A 25 -17.47 1.60 13.14
N GLU A 26 -17.60 2.94 13.16
CA GLU A 26 -18.67 3.65 12.47
C GLU A 26 -18.51 3.48 10.96
N PHE A 27 -17.28 3.68 10.45
CA PHE A 27 -16.98 3.52 9.04
C PHE A 27 -17.26 2.10 8.52
N ILE A 28 -16.86 1.07 9.27
CA ILE A 28 -17.11 -0.34 8.90
C ILE A 28 -18.62 -0.64 8.91
N GLN A 29 -19.34 -0.17 9.93
CA GLN A 29 -20.77 -0.40 10.05
C GLN A 29 -21.54 0.29 8.91
N TRP A 30 -21.28 1.57 8.65
CA TRP A 30 -21.84 2.30 7.52
C TRP A 30 -21.55 1.62 6.18
N SER A 31 -20.31 1.13 5.99
CA SER A 31 -19.94 0.44 4.76
C SER A 31 -20.77 -0.84 4.55
N LYS A 32 -20.99 -1.63 5.61
CA LYS A 32 -21.85 -2.83 5.58
C LYS A 32 -23.30 -2.46 5.25
N ASP A 33 -23.84 -1.40 5.84
CA ASP A 33 -25.23 -0.96 5.66
C ASP A 33 -25.50 -0.40 4.25
N ASN A 34 -24.49 0.22 3.63
CA ASN A 34 -24.59 0.90 2.34
C ASN A 34 -24.02 0.12 1.14
N GLY A 35 -23.69 -1.17 1.35
CA GLY A 35 -23.19 -2.05 0.29
C GLY A 35 -21.83 -1.63 -0.27
N VAL A 36 -20.94 -1.15 0.60
CA VAL A 36 -19.53 -0.86 0.29
C VAL A 36 -18.70 -2.03 0.81
N PRO A 37 -18.15 -2.90 -0.07
CA PRO A 37 -17.28 -3.97 0.37
C PRO A 37 -15.99 -3.41 0.95
N VAL A 38 -15.73 -3.77 2.21
CA VAL A 38 -14.45 -3.57 2.89
C VAL A 38 -13.59 -4.79 2.63
N GLY A 39 -12.31 -4.60 2.35
CA GLY A 39 -11.43 -5.73 2.07
C GLY A 39 -11.12 -6.53 3.34
N PRO A 40 -10.44 -7.68 3.19
CA PRO A 40 -10.17 -8.60 4.29
C PRO A 40 -9.01 -8.12 5.18
N GLY A 41 -8.25 -7.12 4.77
CA GLY A 41 -7.10 -6.60 5.51
C GLY A 41 -7.52 -6.02 6.85
N ARG A 42 -7.05 -6.59 7.96
CA ARG A 42 -7.25 -6.05 9.31
C ARG A 42 -5.93 -5.88 10.08
N GLY A 43 -4.80 -5.96 9.38
CA GLY A 43 -3.47 -5.99 9.96
C GLY A 43 -3.38 -7.00 11.12
N SER A 44 -2.77 -6.57 12.22
CA SER A 44 -2.79 -7.31 13.49
C SER A 44 -4.07 -7.09 14.31
N GLY A 45 -4.99 -6.23 13.86
CA GLY A 45 -6.22 -5.84 14.58
C GLY A 45 -7.18 -7.00 14.85
N ALA A 46 -7.06 -8.12 14.13
CA ALA A 46 -7.78 -9.35 14.44
C ALA A 46 -7.48 -9.90 15.86
N GLY A 47 -6.35 -9.52 16.47
CA GLY A 47 -6.03 -9.88 17.86
C GLY A 47 -6.76 -9.08 18.94
N SER A 48 -7.54 -8.06 18.58
CA SER A 48 -8.31 -7.26 19.53
C SER A 48 -9.72 -7.81 19.71
N LEU A 49 -10.05 -8.17 20.95
CA LEU A 49 -11.40 -8.55 21.33
C LEU A 49 -12.34 -7.33 21.30
N VAL A 50 -11.85 -6.13 21.58
CA VAL A 50 -12.60 -4.89 21.41
C VAL A 50 -13.00 -4.71 19.93
N ALA A 51 -12.07 -4.93 19.00
CA ALA A 51 -12.37 -4.82 17.57
C ALA A 51 -13.44 -5.84 17.12
N TYR A 52 -13.39 -7.07 17.65
CA TYR A 52 -14.41 -8.09 17.42
C TYR A 52 -15.78 -7.67 17.99
N ALA A 53 -15.81 -7.20 19.24
CA ALA A 53 -17.03 -6.73 19.88
C ALA A 53 -17.70 -5.56 19.15
N LEU A 54 -16.90 -4.66 18.56
CA LEU A 54 -17.35 -3.53 17.76
C LEU A 54 -17.64 -3.88 16.29
N LYS A 55 -17.55 -5.16 15.89
CA LYS A 55 -17.74 -5.65 14.52
C LYS A 55 -16.78 -5.06 13.48
N ILE A 56 -15.65 -4.53 13.94
CA ILE A 56 -14.54 -4.08 13.07
C ILE A 56 -13.88 -5.32 12.44
N THR A 57 -13.70 -6.37 13.25
CA THR A 57 -13.20 -7.69 12.83
C THR A 57 -14.31 -8.72 13.01
N ASP A 58 -14.23 -9.80 12.22
CA ASP A 58 -15.24 -10.87 12.22
C ASP A 58 -14.70 -12.20 12.80
N LEU A 59 -13.53 -12.18 13.45
CA LEU A 59 -12.90 -13.35 14.08
C LEU A 59 -12.82 -13.19 15.60
N ASP A 60 -13.13 -14.28 16.32
CA ASP A 60 -12.95 -14.36 17.76
C ASP A 60 -11.47 -14.57 18.11
N PRO A 61 -10.79 -13.61 18.75
CA PRO A 61 -9.37 -13.74 19.05
C PRO A 61 -9.06 -14.76 20.14
N LEU A 62 -10.01 -15.07 21.03
CA LEU A 62 -9.77 -16.03 22.12
C LEU A 62 -9.84 -17.48 21.63
N GLU A 63 -10.65 -17.77 20.62
CA GLU A 63 -10.74 -19.10 20.01
C GLU A 63 -9.46 -19.48 19.24
N PHE A 64 -8.75 -18.49 18.69
CA PHE A 64 -7.56 -18.69 17.85
C PHE A 64 -6.25 -18.22 18.49
N ASP A 65 -6.24 -17.98 19.81
CA ASP A 65 -5.07 -17.50 20.57
C ASP A 65 -4.41 -16.25 19.96
N LEU A 66 -5.20 -15.34 19.41
CA LEU A 66 -4.70 -14.09 18.82
C LEU A 66 -4.39 -13.07 19.92
N LEU A 67 -3.21 -12.45 19.80
CA LEU A 67 -2.65 -11.56 20.83
C LEU A 67 -2.92 -10.09 20.51
N PHE A 68 -3.49 -9.36 21.48
CA PHE A 68 -3.79 -7.94 21.36
C PHE A 68 -2.50 -7.10 21.31
N GLU A 69 -1.49 -7.48 22.06
CA GLU A 69 -0.21 -6.79 22.18
C GLU A 69 0.57 -6.79 20.87
N ARG A 70 0.23 -7.68 19.94
CA ARG A 70 0.80 -7.67 18.58
C ARG A 70 0.25 -6.52 17.74
N PHE A 71 -0.96 -6.06 18.05
CA PHE A 71 -1.63 -4.92 17.45
C PHE A 71 -1.28 -3.62 18.17
N LEU A 72 -1.52 -3.55 19.48
CA LEU A 72 -1.26 -2.37 20.30
C LEU A 72 -0.53 -2.77 21.58
N ASN A 73 0.75 -2.41 21.67
CA ASN A 73 1.57 -2.74 22.82
C ASN A 73 1.73 -1.52 23.73
N PRO A 74 1.30 -1.56 25.01
CA PRO A 74 1.45 -0.43 25.93
C PRO A 74 2.92 -0.06 26.22
N GLU A 75 3.85 -1.01 26.12
CA GLU A 75 5.29 -0.77 26.34
C GLU A 75 5.98 -0.10 25.14
N ARG A 76 5.29 -0.01 23.99
CA ARG A 76 5.83 0.58 22.76
C ARG A 76 4.86 1.61 22.21
N VAL A 77 5.32 2.86 22.11
CA VAL A 77 4.58 3.91 21.39
C VAL A 77 4.41 3.45 19.93
N SER A 78 3.20 3.00 19.61
CA SER A 78 2.80 2.53 18.30
C SER A 78 1.38 3.04 18.04
N MET A 79 1.15 3.51 16.83
CA MET A 79 -0.19 3.90 16.42
C MET A 79 -0.95 2.64 16.03
N PRO A 80 -2.18 2.42 16.53
CA PRO A 80 -3.00 1.32 16.07
C PRO A 80 -3.37 1.55 14.61
N ASP A 81 -3.17 0.53 13.77
CA ASP A 81 -3.54 0.57 12.35
C ASP A 81 -4.32 -0.68 11.97
N PHE A 82 -5.59 -0.49 11.61
CA PHE A 82 -6.46 -1.59 11.20
C PHE A 82 -6.31 -1.91 9.70
N ASP A 83 -5.53 -1.14 8.94
CA ASP A 83 -5.31 -1.34 7.50
C ASP A 83 -6.63 -1.55 6.73
N VAL A 84 -7.66 -0.73 7.04
CA VAL A 84 -8.97 -0.87 6.41
C VAL A 84 -8.93 -0.36 4.97
N ASP A 85 -9.20 -1.26 4.03
CA ASP A 85 -9.32 -0.98 2.61
C ASP A 85 -10.77 -1.13 2.12
N PHE A 86 -11.11 -0.41 1.05
CA PHE A 86 -12.40 -0.50 0.37
C PHE A 86 -12.23 -0.44 -1.15
N CYS A 87 -13.22 -0.93 -1.88
CA CYS A 87 -13.15 -0.98 -3.34
C CYS A 87 -13.12 0.43 -3.97
N MET A 88 -12.18 0.67 -4.89
CA MET A 88 -12.02 1.95 -5.61
C MET A 88 -13.30 2.41 -6.33
N GLU A 89 -14.15 1.49 -6.77
CA GLU A 89 -15.41 1.81 -7.45
C GLU A 89 -16.38 2.59 -6.56
N LYS A 90 -16.32 2.36 -5.24
CA LYS A 90 -17.18 2.98 -4.23
C LYS A 90 -16.53 4.17 -3.52
N ARG A 91 -15.34 4.61 -3.97
CA ARG A 91 -14.56 5.65 -3.29
C ARG A 91 -15.31 6.96 -3.14
N ASP A 92 -16.07 7.37 -4.15
CA ASP A 92 -16.75 8.68 -4.12
C ASP A 92 -17.87 8.66 -3.07
N GLN A 93 -18.52 7.51 -2.88
CA GLN A 93 -19.53 7.29 -1.83
C GLN A 93 -18.90 7.33 -0.42
N VAL A 94 -17.73 6.69 -0.26
CA VAL A 94 -16.96 6.73 1.00
C VAL A 94 -16.54 8.16 1.32
N ILE A 95 -15.96 8.88 0.37
CA ILE A 95 -15.47 10.26 0.54
C ILE A 95 -16.62 11.17 0.98
N GLU A 96 -17.80 11.04 0.37
CA GLU A 96 -18.95 11.85 0.75
C GLU A 96 -19.38 11.59 2.20
N HIS A 97 -19.46 10.32 2.62
CA HIS A 97 -19.79 9.97 4.02
C HIS A 97 -18.80 10.57 5.02
N VAL A 98 -17.50 10.37 4.81
CA VAL A 98 -16.51 10.92 5.75
C VAL A 98 -16.46 12.44 5.70
N ALA A 99 -16.76 13.07 4.56
CA ALA A 99 -16.86 14.52 4.44
C ALA A 99 -18.08 15.08 5.19
N ASP A 100 -19.21 14.36 5.18
CA ASP A 100 -20.41 14.73 5.94
C ASP A 100 -20.17 14.57 7.46
N MET A 101 -19.43 13.54 7.85
CA MET A 101 -19.14 13.23 9.26
C MET A 101 -18.10 14.18 9.88
N TYR A 102 -17.02 14.48 9.15
CA TYR A 102 -15.85 15.18 9.70
C TYR A 102 -15.57 16.54 9.06
N GLY A 103 -16.33 16.91 8.02
CA GLY A 103 -16.15 18.13 7.26
C GLY A 103 -15.32 17.93 5.99
N ARG A 104 -15.78 18.50 4.88
CA ARG A 104 -15.17 18.30 3.55
C ARG A 104 -13.72 18.79 3.47
N ASP A 105 -13.37 19.85 4.19
CA ASP A 105 -12.01 20.40 4.21
C ASP A 105 -11.06 19.61 5.14
N ALA A 106 -11.60 18.71 5.97
CA ALA A 106 -10.83 17.84 6.85
C ALA A 106 -10.55 16.45 6.23
N VAL A 107 -11.08 16.19 5.03
CA VAL A 107 -10.91 14.92 4.32
C VAL A 107 -10.16 15.15 3.02
N SER A 108 -9.13 14.34 2.75
CA SER A 108 -8.36 14.42 1.51
C SER A 108 -7.92 13.05 1.01
N GLN A 109 -7.53 12.99 -0.26
CA GLN A 109 -6.97 11.78 -0.88
C GLN A 109 -5.44 11.78 -0.77
N ILE A 110 -4.87 10.60 -0.56
CA ILE A 110 -3.42 10.40 -0.45
C ILE A 110 -2.83 10.17 -1.85
N ILE A 111 -1.79 10.93 -2.20
CA ILE A 111 -1.10 10.81 -3.48
C ILE A 111 -0.31 9.49 -3.59
N THR A 112 -0.20 8.94 -4.80
CA THR A 112 0.78 7.88 -5.12
C THR A 112 1.83 8.43 -6.07
N PHE A 113 2.98 7.77 -6.17
CA PHE A 113 4.07 8.19 -7.06
C PHE A 113 4.34 7.14 -8.12
N GLY A 114 4.41 7.57 -9.38
CA GLY A 114 4.96 6.76 -10.45
C GLY A 114 6.49 6.84 -10.42
N THR A 115 7.16 5.71 -10.24
CA THR A 115 8.63 5.62 -10.30
C THR A 115 9.09 4.98 -11.61
N MET A 116 10.34 5.23 -11.99
CA MET A 116 10.96 4.61 -13.16
C MET A 116 11.45 3.20 -12.83
N ALA A 117 10.55 2.22 -12.90
CA ALA A 117 10.90 0.79 -12.79
C ALA A 117 11.76 0.32 -13.97
N ALA A 118 12.44 -0.83 -13.82
CA ALA A 118 13.43 -1.35 -14.79
C ALA A 118 13.00 -1.27 -16.28
N LYS A 119 11.78 -1.72 -16.61
CA LYS A 119 11.25 -1.62 -17.99
C LYS A 119 10.97 -0.19 -18.43
N ALA A 120 10.44 0.63 -17.54
CA ALA A 120 10.08 2.01 -17.84
C ALA A 120 11.34 2.86 -18.05
N VAL A 121 12.36 2.70 -17.20
CA VAL A 121 13.61 3.46 -17.31
C VAL A 121 14.36 3.13 -18.60
N ILE A 122 14.44 1.85 -19.01
CA ILE A 122 15.04 1.46 -20.29
C ILE A 122 14.30 2.11 -21.46
N ARG A 123 12.97 2.08 -21.45
CA ARG A 123 12.14 2.68 -22.51
C ARG A 123 12.29 4.20 -22.60
N ASP A 124 12.30 4.87 -21.46
CA ASP A 124 12.36 6.33 -21.41
C ASP A 124 13.78 6.83 -21.75
N VAL A 125 14.83 6.20 -21.22
CA VAL A 125 16.23 6.54 -21.56
C VAL A 125 16.53 6.25 -23.03
N GLY A 126 16.14 5.07 -23.54
CA GLY A 126 16.39 4.72 -24.94
C GLY A 126 15.72 5.67 -25.93
N ARG A 127 14.52 6.16 -25.61
CA ARG A 127 13.84 7.20 -26.40
C ARG A 127 14.59 8.53 -26.38
N VAL A 128 15.10 8.95 -25.22
CA VAL A 128 15.86 10.21 -25.08
C VAL A 128 17.20 10.16 -25.82
N LEU A 129 17.84 9.01 -25.86
CA LEU A 129 19.06 8.78 -26.65
C LEU A 129 18.80 8.71 -28.17
N GLY A 130 17.54 8.79 -28.61
CA GLY A 130 17.16 8.85 -30.02
C GLY A 130 16.97 7.49 -30.70
N HIS A 131 16.96 6.39 -29.95
CA HIS A 131 16.76 5.07 -30.54
C HIS A 131 15.29 4.83 -30.97
N PRO A 132 15.06 4.12 -32.08
CA PRO A 132 13.71 3.71 -32.48
C PRO A 132 13.05 2.78 -31.46
N TYR A 133 11.72 2.81 -31.40
CA TYR A 133 10.95 1.98 -30.46
C TYR A 133 11.32 0.49 -30.54
N GLY A 134 11.50 -0.06 -31.75
CA GLY A 134 11.82 -1.48 -31.93
C GLY A 134 13.17 -1.89 -31.32
N PHE A 135 14.16 -1.00 -31.35
CA PHE A 135 15.47 -1.26 -30.74
C PHE A 135 15.35 -1.36 -29.21
N VAL A 136 14.66 -0.40 -28.60
CA VAL A 136 14.50 -0.33 -27.14
C VAL A 136 13.54 -1.40 -26.62
N ASP A 137 12.49 -1.71 -27.36
CA ASP A 137 11.51 -2.74 -27.03
C ASP A 137 12.16 -4.13 -26.93
N ARG A 138 13.09 -4.45 -27.86
CA ARG A 138 13.88 -5.69 -27.84
C ARG A 138 14.63 -5.87 -26.52
N ILE A 139 15.24 -4.80 -25.99
CA ILE A 139 15.97 -4.83 -24.72
C ILE A 139 14.98 -4.92 -23.55
N SER A 140 13.92 -4.11 -23.56
CA SER A 140 12.95 -4.06 -22.44
C SER A 140 12.18 -5.37 -22.22
N LYS A 141 12.02 -6.19 -23.27
CA LYS A 141 11.38 -7.51 -23.20
C LYS A 141 12.22 -8.55 -22.47
N LEU A 142 13.54 -8.38 -22.44
CA LEU A 142 14.46 -9.24 -21.68
C LEU A 142 14.36 -9.00 -20.17
N ILE A 143 13.77 -7.89 -19.73
CA ILE A 143 13.50 -7.65 -18.32
C ILE A 143 12.33 -8.56 -17.88
N PRO A 144 12.51 -9.42 -16.86
CA PRO A 144 11.44 -10.29 -16.40
C PRO A 144 10.22 -9.49 -15.86
N PRO A 145 9.01 -10.06 -15.90
CA PRO A 145 7.78 -9.35 -15.52
C PRO A 145 7.52 -9.28 -14.01
N ASP A 146 8.42 -9.80 -13.16
CA ASP A 146 8.20 -9.92 -11.73
C ASP A 146 7.94 -8.57 -11.02
N PRO A 147 6.98 -8.51 -10.08
CA PRO A 147 6.82 -7.34 -9.21
C PRO A 147 8.11 -7.03 -8.45
N GLY A 148 8.51 -5.76 -8.42
CA GLY A 148 9.76 -5.34 -7.75
C GLY A 148 11.04 -5.79 -8.46
N MET A 149 10.96 -6.06 -9.77
CA MET A 149 12.13 -6.30 -10.62
C MET A 149 13.02 -5.06 -10.71
N THR A 150 14.33 -5.28 -10.63
CA THR A 150 15.37 -4.26 -10.79
C THR A 150 16.31 -4.65 -11.91
N LEU A 151 17.07 -3.70 -12.45
CA LEU A 151 18.09 -3.96 -13.47
C LEU A 151 19.12 -4.97 -12.96
N ALA A 152 19.55 -4.87 -11.71
CA ALA A 152 20.47 -5.84 -11.10
C ALA A 152 19.89 -7.27 -11.09
N LYS A 153 18.64 -7.44 -10.63
CA LYS A 153 17.98 -8.75 -10.64
C LYS A 153 17.77 -9.29 -12.06
N ALA A 154 17.44 -8.40 -13.01
CA ALA A 154 17.25 -8.79 -14.39
C ALA A 154 18.55 -9.33 -15.02
N PHE A 155 19.69 -8.69 -14.75
CA PHE A 155 21.01 -9.13 -15.24
C PHE A 155 21.42 -10.51 -14.70
N GLU A 156 21.03 -10.86 -13.47
CA GLU A 156 21.27 -12.18 -12.90
C GLU A 156 20.30 -13.24 -13.47
N ALA A 157 19.07 -12.84 -13.78
CA ALA A 157 18.00 -13.75 -14.20
C ALA A 157 18.00 -14.06 -15.71
N GLU A 158 18.44 -13.13 -16.56
CA GLU A 158 18.43 -13.25 -18.02
C GLU A 158 19.87 -13.15 -18.58
N PRO A 159 20.51 -14.28 -18.94
CA PRO A 159 21.90 -14.30 -19.44
C PRO A 159 22.14 -13.50 -20.71
N GLN A 160 21.11 -13.25 -21.52
CA GLN A 160 21.22 -12.40 -22.71
C GLN A 160 21.53 -10.94 -22.36
N LEU A 161 21.13 -10.43 -21.17
CA LEU A 161 21.37 -9.05 -20.76
C LEU A 161 22.86 -8.74 -20.59
N PRO A 162 23.66 -9.53 -19.85
CA PRO A 162 25.11 -9.40 -19.83
C PRO A 162 25.74 -9.50 -21.22
N GLU A 163 25.27 -10.43 -22.07
CA GLU A 163 25.83 -10.66 -23.40
C GLU A 163 25.66 -9.42 -24.31
N ILE A 164 24.44 -8.88 -24.42
CA ILE A 164 24.19 -7.69 -25.25
C ILE A 164 24.81 -6.42 -24.65
N TYR A 165 24.99 -6.38 -23.34
CA TYR A 165 25.61 -5.24 -22.65
C TYR A 165 27.11 -5.13 -22.94
N GLU A 166 27.82 -6.25 -23.11
CA GLU A 166 29.24 -6.24 -23.51
C GLU A 166 29.44 -6.24 -25.02
N ALA A 167 28.47 -6.71 -25.80
CA ALA A 167 28.58 -6.79 -27.26
C ALA A 167 28.19 -5.51 -28.00
N ASP A 168 27.36 -4.64 -27.40
CA ASP A 168 26.79 -3.46 -28.07
C ASP A 168 26.98 -2.19 -27.22
N GLU A 169 27.81 -1.26 -27.72
CA GLU A 169 28.12 0.02 -27.06
C GLU A 169 26.87 0.91 -26.85
N GLU A 170 25.89 0.87 -27.77
CA GLU A 170 24.64 1.62 -27.63
C GLU A 170 23.82 1.06 -26.46
N VAL A 171 23.78 -0.28 -26.32
CA VAL A 171 23.10 -0.95 -25.20
C VAL A 171 23.81 -0.67 -23.88
N LYS A 172 25.16 -0.68 -23.87
CA LYS A 172 25.96 -0.35 -22.70
C LYS A 172 25.66 1.04 -22.17
N ALA A 173 25.72 2.06 -23.04
CA ALA A 173 25.43 3.45 -22.69
C ALA A 173 24.00 3.63 -22.18
N LEU A 174 23.01 2.97 -22.81
CA LEU A 174 21.62 2.99 -22.38
C LEU A 174 21.48 2.42 -20.97
N ILE A 175 22.04 1.24 -20.69
CA ILE A 175 21.88 0.55 -19.41
C ILE A 175 22.62 1.29 -18.29
N ASP A 176 23.79 1.85 -18.54
CA ASP A 176 24.52 2.61 -17.53
C ASP A 176 23.78 3.88 -17.12
N MET A 177 23.14 4.57 -18.08
CA MET A 177 22.26 5.69 -17.77
C MET A 177 20.99 5.23 -17.05
N ALA A 178 20.42 4.10 -17.46
CA ALA A 178 19.24 3.54 -16.80
C ALA A 178 19.52 3.14 -15.34
N ARG A 179 20.70 2.61 -15.02
CA ARG A 179 21.12 2.31 -13.64
C ARG A 179 21.18 3.56 -12.76
N LYS A 180 21.47 4.74 -13.32
CA LYS A 180 21.47 6.01 -12.58
C LYS A 180 20.07 6.55 -12.30
N LEU A 181 19.09 6.19 -13.14
CA LEU A 181 17.73 6.70 -13.09
C LEU A 181 16.70 5.70 -12.56
N GLU A 182 17.09 4.44 -12.38
CA GLU A 182 16.21 3.40 -11.82
C GLU A 182 15.68 3.82 -10.45
N GLY A 183 14.36 3.72 -10.28
CA GLY A 183 13.68 4.03 -9.02
C GLY A 183 13.39 5.52 -8.79
N VAL A 184 13.89 6.42 -9.63
CA VAL A 184 13.60 7.87 -9.50
C VAL A 184 12.11 8.14 -9.71
N THR A 185 11.55 9.02 -8.88
CA THR A 185 10.16 9.50 -8.98
C THR A 185 9.96 10.30 -10.26
N ARG A 186 8.96 9.92 -11.05
CA ARG A 186 8.68 10.52 -12.36
C ARG A 186 7.53 11.50 -12.33
N ASN A 187 6.42 11.12 -11.70
CA ASN A 187 5.20 11.92 -11.67
C ASN A 187 4.27 11.52 -10.54
N ALA A 188 3.28 12.37 -10.29
CA ALA A 188 2.09 12.00 -9.53
C ALA A 188 1.42 10.79 -10.19
N GLY A 189 1.05 9.81 -9.37
CA GLY A 189 0.35 8.62 -9.80
C GLY A 189 -1.05 8.95 -10.31
N LYS A 190 -1.59 8.06 -11.14
CA LYS A 190 -2.90 8.25 -11.78
C LYS A 190 -4.07 8.11 -10.80
N HIS A 191 -3.88 7.35 -9.73
CA HIS A 191 -4.90 7.06 -8.73
C HIS A 191 -4.38 7.39 -7.34
N ALA A 192 -5.25 7.89 -6.48
CA ALA A 192 -4.94 8.05 -5.06
C ALA A 192 -4.69 6.70 -4.40
N GLY A 193 -3.89 6.69 -3.34
CA GLY A 193 -3.55 5.50 -2.58
C GLY A 193 -4.50 5.22 -1.41
N GLY A 194 -5.31 6.21 -1.04
CA GLY A 194 -6.25 6.12 0.08
C GLY A 194 -6.91 7.47 0.38
N VAL A 195 -7.66 7.51 1.48
CA VAL A 195 -8.30 8.71 2.02
C VAL A 195 -7.76 8.95 3.42
N VAL A 196 -7.47 10.21 3.76
CA VAL A 196 -7.00 10.64 5.08
C VAL A 196 -8.00 11.61 5.70
N ILE A 197 -8.18 11.52 7.01
CA ILE A 197 -9.04 12.38 7.85
C ILE A 197 -8.12 13.09 8.85
N ALA A 198 -8.25 14.42 8.96
CA ALA A 198 -7.40 15.28 9.79
C ALA A 198 -8.09 15.74 11.08
#